data_AF-A0A8H6YJ85-F1
#
_entry.id   AF-A0A8H6YJ85-F1
#
_cell.length_a   1.000
_cell.length_b   1.000
_cell.length_c   1.000
_cell.angle_alpha   90.00
_cell.angle_beta   90.00
_cell.angle_gamma   90.00
#
_symmetry.space_group_name_H-M   'P 1'
#
loop_
_entity.id
_entity.type
_entity.pdbx_description
1 polymer ?
#
loop_
_entity_poly.entity_id
_entity_poly.type
_entity_poly.pdbx_seq_one_letter_code
_entity_poly.pdbx_strand_id
1 'polypeptide(L)'
;MVADDGYTLYVNGMPVGAGTTWQVAQKYTVNLAPAPNVLFAVKATNGGTGNNPAGLVAAIEITMADCNCASGAFLLTDGSWKFNTGTPVGFELPGFDDSSWPAATVEGAYGMSPWGTVTVTEVSGPINAIAGGSVVNSTATAA
;
A
#
# COMPACT_ATOMS: atom_id res chain seq x y z
N MET A 1 -2.09 -5.82 -3.16
CA MET A 1 -2.83 -5.17 -2.06
C MET A 1 -4.23 -4.82 -2.51
N VAL A 2 -5.15 -4.67 -1.57
CA VAL A 2 -6.54 -4.28 -1.82
C VAL A 2 -7.12 -3.59 -0.58
N ALA A 3 -8.10 -2.70 -0.79
CA ALA A 3 -8.84 -2.07 0.29
C ALA A 3 -10.33 -2.06 -0.02
N ASP A 4 -11.13 -2.07 1.03
CA ASP A 4 -12.56 -1.82 1.03
C ASP A 4 -12.82 -0.42 1.61
N ASP A 5 -13.18 0.58 0.81
CA ASP A 5 -13.58 0.54 -0.61
C ASP A 5 -12.43 0.76 -1.61
N GLY A 6 -11.39 1.48 -1.18
CA GLY A 6 -10.33 1.92 -2.08
C GLY A 6 -9.09 2.43 -1.37
N TYR A 7 -8.02 2.60 -2.12
CA TYR A 7 -6.75 3.07 -1.59
C TYR A 7 -5.89 3.82 -2.62
N THR A 8 -4.94 4.60 -2.10
CA THR A 8 -3.74 5.05 -2.81
C THR A 8 -2.50 4.59 -2.05
N LEU A 9 -1.58 3.92 -2.73
CA LEU A 9 -0.28 3.46 -2.21
C LEU A 9 0.80 4.49 -2.54
N TYR A 10 1.62 4.78 -1.54
CA TYR A 10 2.82 5.60 -1.64
C TYR A 10 4.03 4.79 -1.16
N VAL A 11 5.17 4.99 -1.82
CA VAL A 11 6.47 4.47 -1.38
C VAL A 11 7.46 5.61 -1.35
N ASN A 12 8.04 5.88 -0.19
CA ASN A 12 8.91 7.04 0.05
C ASN A 12 8.28 8.37 -0.43
N GLY A 13 6.98 8.56 -0.20
CA GLY A 13 6.22 9.73 -0.64
C GLY A 13 5.79 9.73 -2.11
N MET A 14 6.27 8.79 -2.92
CA MET A 14 5.92 8.71 -4.35
C MET A 14 4.66 7.87 -4.54
N PRO A 15 3.65 8.37 -5.28
CA PRO A 15 2.46 7.58 -5.59
C PRO A 15 2.85 6.40 -6.49
N VAL A 16 2.48 5.19 -6.08
CA VAL A 16 2.73 3.96 -6.83
C VAL A 16 1.47 3.53 -7.58
N GLY A 17 0.31 3.57 -6.93
CA GLY A 17 -0.92 3.14 -7.56
C GLY A 17 -2.13 3.33 -6.66
N ALA A 18 -3.29 3.07 -7.23
CA ALA A 18 -4.56 3.13 -6.53
C ALA A 18 -5.47 1.97 -6.95
N GLY A 19 -6.39 1.62 -6.07
CA GLY A 19 -7.48 0.67 -6.33
C GLY A 19 -8.80 1.23 -5.80
N THR A 20 -9.89 0.91 -6.48
CA THR A 20 -11.24 1.43 -6.18
C THR A 20 -12.28 0.32 -5.99
N THR A 21 -11.82 -0.92 -5.80
CA THR A 21 -12.66 -2.08 -5.53
C THR A 21 -11.94 -3.04 -4.60
N TRP A 22 -12.69 -3.66 -3.69
CA TRP A 22 -12.15 -4.63 -2.75
C TRP A 22 -12.03 -6.05 -3.32
N GLN A 23 -12.65 -6.32 -4.47
CA GLN A 23 -12.74 -7.69 -5.03
C GLN A 23 -11.51 -8.09 -5.84
N VAL A 24 -10.69 -7.11 -6.25
CA VAL A 24 -9.51 -7.32 -7.11
C VAL A 24 -8.31 -6.62 -6.49
N ALA A 25 -7.39 -7.41 -5.94
CA ALA A 25 -6.10 -6.92 -5.50
C ALA A 25 -5.21 -6.54 -6.68
N GLN A 26 -4.48 -5.43 -6.51
CA GLN A 26 -3.47 -5.00 -7.48
C GLN A 26 -2.09 -5.42 -6.98
N LYS A 27 -1.26 -5.93 -7.89
CA LYS A 27 0.16 -6.17 -7.65
C LYS A 27 0.98 -5.15 -8.43
N TYR A 28 1.92 -4.53 -7.73
CA TYR A 28 2.84 -3.53 -8.26
C TYR A 28 4.27 -4.06 -8.13
N THR A 29 5.08 -3.84 -9.15
CA THR A 29 6.54 -4.00 -9.04
C THR A 29 7.14 -2.61 -8.95
N VAL A 30 7.90 -2.33 -7.88
CA VAL A 30 8.50 -1.02 -7.65
C VAL A 30 10.01 -1.14 -7.59
N ASN A 31 10.71 -0.43 -8.48
CA ASN A 31 12.16 -0.31 -8.39
C ASN A 31 12.49 0.75 -7.34
N LEU A 32 13.32 0.37 -6.37
CA LEU A 32 13.77 1.26 -5.30
C LEU A 32 15.24 1.62 -5.51
N ALA A 33 15.55 2.90 -5.36
CA ALA A 33 16.94 3.31 -5.17
C ALA A 33 17.47 2.73 -3.84
N PRO A 34 18.77 2.38 -3.75
CA PRO A 34 19.37 1.95 -2.49
C PRO A 34 19.12 3.00 -1.39
N ALA A 35 18.51 2.56 -0.29
CA ALA A 35 18.17 3.41 0.84
C ALA A 35 18.27 2.61 2.15
N PRO A 36 18.65 3.24 3.27
CA PRO A 36 18.75 2.56 4.56
C PRO A 36 17.37 2.15 5.11
N ASN A 37 16.31 2.84 4.69
CA ASN A 37 14.92 2.56 5.07
C ASN A 37 14.01 2.79 3.86
N VAL A 38 12.89 2.05 3.82
CA VAL A 38 11.82 2.22 2.83
C VAL A 38 10.52 2.44 3.58
N LEU A 39 9.84 3.56 3.32
CA LEU A 39 8.54 3.88 3.89
C LEU A 39 7.43 3.44 2.92
N PHE A 40 6.49 2.65 3.42
CA PHE A 40 5.23 2.34 2.74
C PHE A 40 4.11 3.09 3.46
N ALA A 41 3.33 3.88 2.72
CA ALA A 41 2.19 4.60 3.26
C ALA A 41 0.96 4.37 2.38
N VAL A 42 -0.22 4.29 3.00
CA VAL A 42 -1.47 4.02 2.30
C VAL A 42 -2.55 4.97 2.80
N LYS A 43 -3.23 5.63 1.86
CA LYS A 43 -4.50 6.31 2.13
C LYS A 43 -5.63 5.37 1.74
N ALA A 44 -6.36 4.83 2.70
CA ALA A 44 -7.56 4.03 2.44
C ALA A 44 -8.83 4.90 2.57
N THR A 45 -9.87 4.56 1.82
CA THR A 45 -11.16 5.25 1.83
C THR A 45 -12.28 4.24 2.05
N ASN A 46 -13.26 4.61 2.86
CA ASN A 46 -14.51 3.87 3.05
C ASN A 46 -15.68 4.82 2.74
N GLY A 47 -16.48 4.50 1.73
CA GLY A 47 -17.49 5.36 1.10
C GLY A 47 -18.95 4.94 1.33
N GLY A 48 -19.21 3.79 1.95
CA GLY A 48 -20.57 3.33 2.27
C GLY A 48 -21.20 3.93 3.54
N THR A 49 -22.47 3.59 3.79
CA THR A 49 -23.26 3.99 4.97
C THR A 49 -23.86 2.77 5.67
N GLY A 50 -24.14 2.86 6.98
CA GLY A 50 -24.73 1.76 7.74
C GLY A 50 -23.72 0.66 8.09
N ASN A 51 -24.12 -0.62 7.97
CA ASN A 51 -23.21 -1.76 8.13
C ASN A 51 -22.25 -1.81 6.94
N ASN A 52 -21.13 -1.11 7.09
CA ASN A 52 -20.19 -0.86 6.02
C ASN A 52 -18.76 -1.26 6.46
N PRO A 53 -18.40 -2.55 6.28
CA PRO A 53 -17.07 -3.06 6.58
C PRO A 53 -15.98 -2.25 5.88
N ALA A 54 -14.81 -2.16 6.49
CA ALA A 54 -13.64 -1.56 5.87
C ALA A 54 -12.41 -2.35 6.25
N GLY A 55 -11.46 -2.42 5.33
CA GLY A 55 -10.22 -3.14 5.56
C GLY A 55 -9.20 -2.84 4.48
N LEU A 56 -7.93 -2.98 4.84
CA LEU A 56 -6.79 -2.92 3.92
C LEU A 56 -5.96 -4.17 4.15
N VAL A 57 -5.62 -4.87 3.07
CA VAL A 57 -4.66 -5.98 3.12
C VAL A 57 -3.57 -5.81 2.08
N ALA A 58 -2.32 -5.91 2.51
CA ALA A 58 -1.16 -5.89 1.64
C ALA A 58 -0.15 -6.96 2.06
N ALA A 59 0.51 -7.51 1.04
CA ALA A 59 1.74 -8.28 1.18
C ALA A 59 2.80 -7.59 0.32
N ILE A 60 3.93 -7.29 0.93
CA ILE A 60 5.05 -6.58 0.31
C ILE A 60 6.24 -7.52 0.34
N GLU A 61 6.66 -7.99 -0.83
CA GLU A 61 7.88 -8.75 -0.98
C GLU A 61 9.05 -7.80 -1.25
N ILE A 62 10.10 -7.87 -0.44
CA ILE A 62 11.33 -7.10 -0.66
C ILE A 62 12.39 -8.03 -1.25
N THR A 63 12.90 -7.65 -2.43
CA THR A 63 14.01 -8.31 -3.10
C THR A 63 15.25 -7.42 -3.05
N MET A 64 16.37 -7.95 -2.54
CA MET A 64 17.65 -7.24 -2.49
C MET A 64 18.61 -7.85 -3.51
N ALA A 65 19.20 -6.99 -4.35
CA ALA A 65 20.02 -7.42 -5.48
C ALA A 65 21.46 -7.85 -5.10
N ASP A 66 21.89 -7.62 -3.86
CA ASP A 66 23.32 -7.63 -3.49
C ASP A 66 23.71 -8.50 -2.27
N CYS A 67 22.77 -9.14 -1.57
CA CYS A 67 23.12 -9.78 -0.29
C CYS A 67 23.34 -11.30 -0.32
N ASN A 68 23.16 -12.00 -1.46
CA ASN A 68 23.14 -13.48 -1.52
C ASN A 68 22.16 -14.15 -0.51
N CYS A 69 21.30 -13.38 0.13
CA CYS A 69 20.25 -13.89 1.00
C CYS A 69 19.09 -14.36 0.12
N ALA A 70 18.35 -15.36 0.58
CA ALA A 70 17.11 -15.73 -0.06
C ALA A 70 16.21 -14.48 -0.20
N SER A 71 15.82 -14.15 -1.43
CA SER A 71 14.69 -13.26 -1.70
C SER A 71 13.46 -13.80 -0.97
N GLY A 72 12.66 -12.93 -0.33
CA GLY A 72 11.40 -13.36 0.29
C GLY A 72 11.12 -12.86 1.70
N ALA A 73 11.67 -11.70 2.10
CA ALA A 73 11.13 -11.02 3.27
C ALA A 73 9.77 -10.42 2.90
N PHE A 74 8.72 -10.89 3.56
CA PHE A 74 7.38 -10.34 3.43
C PHE A 74 7.09 -9.39 4.59
N LEU A 75 6.68 -8.17 4.26
CA LEU A 75 5.97 -7.30 5.18
C LEU A 75 4.48 -7.41 4.88
N LEU A 76 3.70 -7.81 5.88
CA LEU A 76 2.25 -7.90 5.77
C LEU A 76 1.61 -6.74 6.52
N THR A 77 0.40 -6.37 6.12
CA THR A 77 -0.46 -5.53 6.98
C THR A 77 -0.83 -6.32 8.23
N ASP A 78 -0.51 -5.77 9.39
CA ASP A 78 -0.81 -6.34 10.70
C ASP A 78 -0.86 -5.23 11.77
N GLY A 79 -0.95 -5.62 13.05
CA GLY A 79 -1.02 -4.68 14.18
C GLY A 79 0.27 -3.89 14.45
N SER A 80 1.36 -4.09 13.69
CA SER A 80 2.57 -3.27 13.81
C SER A 80 2.46 -1.96 13.02
N TRP A 81 1.54 -1.88 12.06
CA TRP A 81 1.30 -0.66 11.28
C TRP A 81 0.71 0.44 12.14
N LYS A 82 0.96 1.70 11.78
CA LYS A 82 0.36 2.87 12.39
C LYS A 82 -0.83 3.35 11.57
N PHE A 83 -1.87 3.88 12.22
CA PHE A 83 -3.04 4.41 11.50
C PHE A 83 -3.55 5.73 12.08
N ASN A 84 -4.22 6.51 11.22
CA ASN A 84 -4.90 7.74 11.60
C ASN A 84 -6.05 8.01 10.62
N THR A 85 -7.20 8.44 11.14
CA THR A 85 -8.40 8.73 10.33
C THR A 85 -8.40 10.12 9.69
N GLY A 86 -7.51 11.02 10.12
CA GLY A 86 -7.46 12.42 9.68
C GLY A 86 -6.63 12.69 8.42
N THR A 87 -5.85 11.71 7.93
CA THR A 87 -4.96 11.85 6.75
C THR A 87 -4.19 13.20 6.70
N PRO A 88 -3.37 13.52 7.72
CA PRO A 88 -2.63 14.78 7.75
C PRO A 88 -1.72 14.93 6.53
N VAL A 89 -1.55 16.17 6.06
CA VAL A 89 -0.71 16.46 4.89
C VAL A 89 0.72 15.99 5.13
N GLY A 90 1.28 15.25 4.16
CA GLY A 90 2.65 14.76 4.21
C GLY A 90 2.85 13.48 5.01
N PHE A 91 1.78 12.81 5.47
CA PHE A 91 1.87 11.51 6.16
C PHE A 91 2.63 10.45 5.35
N GLU A 92 2.62 10.57 4.02
CA GLU A 92 3.28 9.67 3.09
C GLU A 92 4.79 9.91 2.95
N LEU A 93 5.30 11.03 3.48
CA LEU A 93 6.68 11.46 3.30
C LEU A 93 7.61 10.84 4.35
N PRO A 94 8.82 10.40 3.96
CA PRO A 94 9.86 10.03 4.92
C PRO A 94 10.13 11.19 5.91
N GLY A 95 10.19 10.87 7.20
CA GLY A 95 10.43 11.85 8.27
C GLY A 95 9.17 12.50 8.84
N PHE A 96 7.98 12.15 8.34
CA PHE A 96 6.74 12.45 9.06
C PHE A 96 6.75 11.76 10.44
N ASP A 97 6.36 12.49 11.49
CA ASP A 97 6.29 11.96 12.84
C ASP A 97 4.93 11.27 13.09
N ASP A 98 4.92 9.95 13.00
CA ASP A 98 3.77 9.09 13.29
C ASP A 98 3.82 8.50 14.71
N SER A 99 4.73 8.95 15.58
CA SER A 99 4.94 8.35 16.90
C SER A 99 3.69 8.38 17.79
N SER A 100 2.84 9.39 17.60
CA SER A 100 1.56 9.54 18.29
C SER A 100 0.43 8.69 17.71
N TRP A 101 0.61 8.08 16.54
CA TRP A 101 -0.43 7.27 15.91
C TRP A 101 -0.59 5.94 16.68
N PRO A 102 -1.82 5.50 16.91
CA PRO A 102 -2.08 4.16 17.42
C PRO A 102 -1.65 3.08 16.43
N ALA A 103 -1.42 1.89 16.96
CA ALA A 103 -1.28 0.67 16.17
C ALA A 103 -2.59 0.35 15.42
N ALA A 104 -2.49 -0.19 14.20
CA ALA A 104 -3.63 -0.58 13.39
C ALA A 104 -4.45 -1.68 14.06
N THR A 105 -5.77 -1.56 13.96
CA THR A 105 -6.69 -2.63 14.36
C THR A 105 -6.65 -3.76 13.33
N VAL A 106 -6.46 -5.00 13.79
CA VAL A 106 -6.53 -6.18 12.93
C VAL A 106 -7.99 -6.64 12.86
N GLU A 107 -8.63 -6.42 11.72
CA GLU A 107 -10.01 -6.89 11.47
C GLU A 107 -10.08 -8.42 11.38
N GLY A 108 -9.01 -9.04 10.87
CA GLY A 108 -8.78 -10.48 10.91
C GLY A 108 -7.89 -10.98 9.76
N ALA A 109 -7.79 -12.29 9.62
CA ALA A 109 -6.90 -12.92 8.65
C ALA A 109 -7.46 -12.83 7.21
N TYR A 110 -6.57 -12.84 6.22
CA TYR A 110 -6.93 -12.98 4.81
C TYR A 110 -7.87 -14.19 4.60
N GLY A 111 -8.93 -14.02 3.82
CA GLY A 111 -9.95 -15.05 3.62
C GLY A 111 -11.16 -14.96 4.56
N MET A 112 -11.15 -14.08 5.56
CA MET A 112 -12.28 -13.92 6.48
C MET A 112 -13.52 -13.31 5.83
N SER A 113 -14.69 -13.59 6.40
CA SER A 113 -15.94 -12.88 6.09
C SER A 113 -15.83 -11.41 6.50
N PRO A 114 -16.37 -10.44 5.74
CA PRO A 114 -17.19 -10.62 4.53
C PRO A 114 -16.39 -10.73 3.22
N TRP A 115 -15.09 -10.47 3.24
CA TRP A 115 -14.29 -10.28 2.03
C TRP A 115 -13.89 -11.58 1.31
N GLY A 116 -13.64 -12.66 2.06
CA GLY A 116 -13.16 -13.91 1.49
C GLY A 116 -11.79 -13.75 0.81
N THR A 117 -11.56 -14.51 -0.26
CA THR A 117 -10.36 -14.41 -1.09
C THR A 117 -10.61 -13.52 -2.31
N VAL A 118 -9.61 -12.75 -2.72
CA VAL A 118 -9.70 -11.83 -3.87
C VAL A 118 -8.87 -12.33 -5.04
N THR A 119 -9.23 -11.91 -6.26
CA THR A 119 -8.36 -12.12 -7.42
C THR A 119 -7.21 -11.12 -7.41
N VAL A 120 -6.08 -11.49 -8.02
CA VAL A 120 -4.91 -10.60 -8.13
C VAL A 120 -4.68 -10.25 -9.60
N THR A 121 -4.53 -8.97 -9.87
CA THR A 121 -4.16 -8.43 -11.19
C THR A 121 -2.83 -7.70 -11.08
N GLU A 122 -1.90 -8.04 -11.97
CA GLU A 122 -0.64 -7.31 -12.12
C GLU A 122 -0.92 -5.98 -12.83
N VAL A 123 -0.44 -4.88 -12.25
CA VAL A 123 -0.37 -3.60 -12.93
C VAL A 123 0.89 -3.60 -13.80
N SER A 124 0.75 -3.24 -15.08
CA SER A 124 1.79 -3.45 -16.07
C SER A 124 3.06 -2.62 -15.81
N GLY A 125 4.21 -3.32 -15.83
CA GLY A 125 5.55 -2.72 -15.82
C GLY A 125 6.06 -2.28 -14.44
N PRO A 126 7.39 -2.23 -14.24
CA PRO A 126 7.96 -1.72 -13.00
C PRO A 126 7.78 -0.20 -12.90
N ILE A 127 7.37 0.26 -11.72
CA ILE A 127 7.25 1.67 -11.38
C ILE A 127 8.56 2.10 -10.70
N ASN A 128 9.18 3.18 -11.18
CA ASN A 128 10.39 3.72 -10.55
C ASN A 128 9.97 4.69 -9.43
N ALA A 129 10.11 4.27 -8.17
CA ALA A 129 9.97 5.18 -7.04
C ALA A 129 11.31 5.87 -6.79
N ILE A 130 11.48 7.07 -7.36
CA ILE A 130 12.71 7.85 -7.22
C ILE A 130 12.56 8.78 -6.02
N ALA A 131 13.47 8.69 -5.05
CA ALA A 131 13.53 9.66 -3.96
C ALA A 131 13.87 11.05 -4.53
N GLY A 132 12.94 12.00 -4.40
CA GLY A 132 13.20 13.42 -4.69
C GLY A 132 12.88 13.93 -6.11
N GLY A 133 11.99 13.29 -6.88
CA GLY A 133 11.58 13.84 -8.17
C GLY A 133 10.27 13.26 -8.68
N SER A 134 9.36 14.15 -9.09
CA SER A 134 8.06 13.83 -9.70
C SER A 134 8.23 12.88 -10.87
N VAL A 135 7.65 11.67 -10.77
CA VAL A 135 7.45 10.79 -11.92
C VAL A 135 5.94 10.68 -12.13
N VAL A 136 5.46 11.45 -13.10
CA VAL A 136 4.13 11.29 -13.68
C VAL A 136 4.22 10.06 -14.57
N ASN A 137 3.63 8.94 -14.16
CA ASN A 137 3.29 7.89 -15.11
C ASN A 137 1.83 8.06 -15.52
N SER A 138 1.60 9.02 -16.42
CA SER A 138 0.31 9.19 -17.06
C SER A 138 0.12 8.09 -18.09
N THR A 139 -0.65 7.06 -17.75
CA THR A 139 -1.44 6.35 -18.77
C THR A 139 -2.89 6.71 -18.54
N ALA A 140 -3.24 7.94 -18.95
CA ALA A 140 -4.58 8.22 -19.38
C ALA A 140 -4.78 7.50 -20.72
N THR A 141 -5.68 6.52 -20.76
CA THR A 141 -6.41 6.23 -21.98
C THR A 141 -7.89 6.32 -21.65
N ALA A 142 -8.45 7.45 -22.03
CA ALA A 142 -9.88 7.62 -22.23
C ALA A 142 -10.29 6.92 -23.52
N ALA A 143 -11.38 6.15 -23.45
CA ALA A 143 -12.57 6.26 -24.29
C ALA A 143 -13.68 5.40 -23.66
#